data_AF-A0A353DAQ4-F1
#
_entry.id   AF-A0A353DAQ4-F1
#
_cell.length_a   1.000
_cell.length_b   1.000
_cell.length_c   1.000
_cell.angle_alpha   90.00
_cell.angle_beta   90.00
_cell.angle_gamma   90.00
#
_symmetry.space_group_name_H-M   'P 1'
#
loop_
_entity.id
_entity.type
_entity.pdbx_description
1 polymer ?
#
loop_
_entity_poly.entity_id
_entity_poly.type
_entity_poly.pdbx_seq_one_letter_code
_entity_poly.pdbx_strand_id
1 'polypeptide(L)'
;ASAMAAAMVACATGAGPEAVELAATMALEHHLGMSCDPVGGFVLIPCIERNAFGALKAYNAALLARSEQPGQHWEDLDRVVAAMLETGKALPQPFKEMGTGGLGVTMVDC
;
A
#
# COMPACT_ATOMS: atom_id res chain seq x y z
N ALA A 1 3.92 3.99 2.71
CA ALA A 1 5.15 3.38 3.26
C ALA A 1 5.71 2.30 2.34
N SER A 2 4.95 1.24 2.04
CA SER A 2 5.41 0.12 1.19
C SER A 2 5.96 0.58 -0.18
N ALA A 3 5.25 1.47 -0.89
CA ALA A 3 5.70 2.04 -2.17
C ALA A 3 7.07 2.75 -2.09
N MET A 4 7.27 3.58 -1.06
CA MET A 4 8.56 4.26 -0.84
C MET A 4 9.69 3.26 -0.57
N ALA A 5 9.43 2.22 0.22
CA ALA A 5 10.41 1.17 0.50
C ALA A 5 10.73 0.36 -0.77
N ALA A 6 9.74 0.06 -1.60
CA ALA A 6 9.93 -0.67 -2.86
C ALA A 6 10.85 0.09 -3.83
N ALA A 7 10.56 1.38 -4.06
CA ALA A 7 11.42 2.24 -4.87
C ALA A 7 12.84 2.33 -4.30
N MET A 8 12.97 2.47 -2.97
CA MET A 8 14.28 2.55 -2.33
C MET A 8 15.08 1.24 -2.49
N VAL A 9 14.45 0.08 -2.31
CA VAL A 9 15.09 -1.23 -2.50
C VAL A 9 15.49 -1.44 -3.97
N ALA A 10 14.62 -1.08 -4.92
CA ALA A 10 14.94 -1.15 -6.34
C ALA A 10 16.15 -0.26 -6.69
N CYS A 11 16.15 0.99 -6.24
CA CYS A 11 17.26 1.93 -6.45
C CYS A 11 18.55 1.43 -5.80
N ALA A 12 18.49 0.98 -4.55
CA ALA A 12 19.65 0.49 -3.79
C ALA A 12 20.27 -0.78 -4.41
N THR A 13 19.49 -1.54 -5.18
CA THR A 13 19.95 -2.74 -5.89
C THR A 13 20.35 -2.47 -7.35
N GLY A 14 20.45 -1.19 -7.74
CA GLY A 14 20.96 -0.77 -9.05
C GLY A 14 19.95 -0.82 -10.19
N ALA A 15 18.65 -0.83 -9.89
CA ALA A 15 17.62 -0.74 -10.92
C ALA A 15 17.62 0.65 -11.59
N GLY A 16 17.24 0.70 -12.87
CA GLY A 16 17.02 1.95 -13.60
C GLY A 16 15.77 2.69 -13.12
N PRO A 17 15.59 3.97 -13.49
CA PRO A 17 14.48 4.81 -13.02
C PRO A 17 13.10 4.22 -13.33
N GLU A 18 12.92 3.62 -14.52
CA GLU A 18 11.65 2.96 -14.89
C GLU A 18 11.28 1.81 -13.95
N ALA A 19 12.25 0.96 -13.57
CA ALA A 19 12.02 -0.14 -12.64
C ALA A 19 11.85 0.35 -11.19
N VAL A 20 12.46 1.48 -10.82
CA VAL A 20 12.22 2.12 -9.50
C VAL A 20 10.79 2.64 -9.40
N GLU A 21 10.32 3.31 -10.44
CA GLU A 21 8.93 3.79 -10.52
C GLU A 21 7.96 2.62 -10.49
N LEU A 22 8.18 1.61 -11.34
CA LEU A 22 7.36 0.40 -11.39
C LEU A 22 7.29 -0.33 -10.04
N ALA A 23 8.41 -0.42 -9.30
CA ALA A 23 8.40 -1.00 -7.96
C ALA A 23 7.50 -0.22 -6.99
N ALA A 24 7.52 1.12 -7.05
CA ALA A 24 6.61 1.94 -6.25
C ALA A 24 5.15 1.75 -6.69
N THR A 25 4.89 1.69 -8.00
CA THR A 25 3.56 1.47 -8.58
C THR A 25 2.95 0.17 -8.07
N MET A 26 3.62 -0.97 -8.28
CA MET A 26 3.13 -2.29 -7.84
C MET A 26 2.89 -2.32 -6.33
N ALA A 27 3.82 -1.78 -5.54
CA ALA A 27 3.65 -1.76 -4.09
C ALA A 27 2.48 -0.86 -3.66
N LEU A 28 2.19 0.24 -4.36
CA LEU A 28 1.05 1.11 -4.08
C LEU A 28 -0.29 0.46 -4.49
N GLU A 29 -0.35 -0.16 -5.66
CA GLU A 29 -1.51 -0.91 -6.16
C GLU A 29 -2.02 -1.91 -5.11
N HIS A 30 -1.10 -2.66 -4.49
CA HIS A 30 -1.41 -3.65 -3.46
C HIS A 30 -1.92 -3.05 -2.11
N HIS A 31 -2.08 -1.73 -2.01
CA HIS A 31 -2.62 -1.02 -0.86
C HIS A 31 -3.81 -0.10 -1.21
N LEU A 32 -4.22 -0.02 -2.49
CA LEU A 32 -5.37 0.79 -2.89
C LEU A 32 -6.63 0.36 -2.15
N GLY A 33 -7.40 1.36 -1.67
CA GLY A 33 -8.64 1.12 -0.94
C GLY A 33 -8.49 0.60 0.49
N MET A 34 -7.27 0.49 1.02
CA MET A 34 -7.06 0.11 2.41
C MET A 34 -7.64 1.16 3.37
N SER A 35 -8.68 0.78 4.12
CA SER A 35 -9.31 1.62 5.15
C SER A 35 -8.47 1.75 6.42
N CYS A 36 -8.73 2.79 7.22
CA CYS A 36 -8.10 3.01 8.52
C CYS A 36 -9.09 2.72 9.66
N ASP A 37 -9.45 1.45 9.82
CA ASP A 37 -10.46 1.01 10.78
C ASP A 37 -9.87 -0.02 11.77
N PRO A 38 -8.99 0.41 12.70
CA PRO A 38 -8.32 -0.50 13.61
C PRO A 38 -9.20 -0.87 14.82
N VAL A 39 -9.03 -2.10 15.34
CA VAL A 39 -9.82 -2.63 16.47
C VAL A 39 -9.72 -1.72 17.69
N GLY A 40 -10.87 -1.23 18.18
CA GLY A 40 -10.93 -0.36 19.35
C GLY A 40 -10.25 1.01 19.17
N GLY A 41 -9.92 1.41 17.94
CA GLY A 41 -9.17 2.63 17.66
C GLY A 41 -7.67 2.54 17.98
N PHE A 42 -7.16 1.37 18.38
CA PHE A 42 -5.77 1.21 18.80
C PHE A 42 -4.83 0.88 17.64
N VAL A 43 -3.59 1.36 17.71
CA VAL A 43 -2.53 1.06 16.72
C VAL A 43 -1.91 -0.32 16.97
N LEU A 44 -2.75 -1.35 17.00
CA LEU A 44 -2.37 -2.75 17.24
C LEU A 44 -2.85 -3.63 16.09
N ILE A 45 -4.16 -3.87 16.03
CA ILE A 45 -4.80 -4.74 15.03
C ILE A 45 -5.58 -3.86 14.05
N PRO A 46 -5.38 -3.97 12.73
CA PRO A 46 -4.39 -4.80 12.01
C PRO A 46 -3.06 -4.06 11.74
N CYS A 47 -2.78 -2.96 12.46
CA CYS A 47 -1.65 -2.08 12.18
C CYS A 47 -0.28 -2.78 12.18
N ILE A 48 -0.05 -3.70 13.13
CA ILE A 48 1.21 -4.43 13.25
C ILE A 48 1.43 -5.33 12.03
N GLU A 49 0.47 -6.22 11.72
CA GLU A 49 0.62 -7.11 10.57
C GLU A 49 0.61 -6.35 9.24
N ARG A 50 -0.09 -5.21 9.12
CA ARG A 50 -0.01 -4.34 7.92
C ARG A 50 1.41 -3.84 7.66
N ASN A 51 2.20 -3.55 8.70
CA ASN A 51 3.61 -3.19 8.52
C ASN A 51 4.44 -4.38 8.04
N ALA A 52 4.26 -5.56 8.64
CA ALA A 52 4.96 -6.78 8.23
C ALA A 52 4.65 -7.16 6.77
N PHE A 53 3.36 -7.19 6.40
CA PHE A 53 2.93 -7.43 5.02
C PHE A 53 3.34 -6.30 4.07
N GLY A 54 3.36 -5.06 4.53
CA GLY A 54 3.85 -3.92 3.75
C GLY A 54 5.33 -4.03 3.40
N ALA A 55 6.17 -4.52 4.30
CA ALA A 55 7.58 -4.78 4.05
C ALA A 55 7.78 -5.91 3.03
N LEU A 56 7.03 -7.02 3.18
CA LEU A 56 7.07 -8.13 2.22
C LEU A 56 6.64 -7.69 0.81
N LYS A 57 5.53 -6.94 0.71
CA LYS A 57 5.05 -6.38 -0.55
C LYS A 57 6.09 -5.46 -1.19
N ALA A 58 6.75 -4.61 -0.41
CA ALA A 58 7.76 -3.70 -0.91
C ALA A 58 8.96 -4.43 -1.52
N TYR A 59 9.47 -5.44 -0.81
CA TYR A 59 10.59 -6.25 -1.31
C TYR A 59 10.21 -7.03 -2.56
N ASN A 60 9.05 -7.69 -2.56
CA ASN A 60 8.58 -8.45 -3.72
C ASN A 60 8.31 -7.55 -4.93
N ALA A 61 7.72 -6.37 -4.75
CA ALA A 61 7.52 -5.40 -5.83
C ALA A 61 8.86 -4.99 -6.47
N ALA A 62 9.90 -4.75 -5.66
CA ALA A 62 11.23 -4.44 -6.19
C ALA A 62 11.85 -5.60 -6.98
N LEU A 63 11.61 -6.86 -6.58
CA LEU A 63 12.06 -8.04 -7.33
C LEU A 63 11.31 -8.22 -8.66
N LEU A 64 9.99 -8.03 -8.63
CA LEU A 64 9.13 -8.16 -9.81
C LEU A 64 9.46 -7.08 -10.84
N ALA A 65 9.57 -5.82 -10.42
CA ALA A 65 9.88 -4.69 -11.29
C ALA A 65 11.21 -4.84 -12.05
N ARG A 66 12.18 -5.57 -11.49
CA ARG A 66 13.46 -5.86 -12.17
C ARG A 66 13.37 -7.00 -13.19
N SER A 67 12.37 -7.87 -13.03
CA SER A 67 12.16 -9.03 -13.88
C SER A 67 11.18 -8.74 -15.02
N GLU A 68 10.44 -7.65 -14.90
CA GLU A 68 9.44 -7.21 -15.87
C GLU A 68 10.11 -6.57 -17.11
N GLN A 69 9.51 -6.81 -18.28
CA GLN A 69 10.01 -6.23 -19.52
C GLN A 69 9.44 -4.81 -19.71
N PRO A 70 10.25 -3.86 -20.21
CA PRO A 70 9.76 -2.52 -20.50
C PRO A 70 8.50 -2.53 -21.38
N GLY A 71 7.47 -1.80 -20.97
CA GLY A 71 6.18 -1.69 -21.69
C GLY A 71 5.18 -2.82 -21.44
N GLN A 72 5.47 -3.79 -20.55
CA GLN A 72 4.49 -4.82 -20.18
C GLN A 72 3.57 -4.39 -19.03
N HIS A 73 4.02 -3.51 -18.13
CA HIS A 73 3.15 -2.94 -17.10
C HIS A 73 2.38 -1.75 -17.67
N TRP A 74 1.04 -1.84 -17.68
CA TRP A 74 0.18 -0.86 -18.37
C TRP A 74 -0.25 0.32 -17.49
N GLU A 75 -0.12 0.17 -16.17
CA GLU A 75 -0.48 1.22 -15.22
C GLU A 75 0.77 1.99 -14.76
N ASP A 76 0.77 3.30 -14.95
CA ASP A 76 1.85 4.17 -14.49
C ASP A 76 1.59 4.65 -13.04
N LEU A 77 2.64 5.20 -12.40
CA LEU A 77 2.54 5.64 -11.01
C LEU A 77 1.49 6.74 -10.83
N ASP A 78 1.38 7.66 -11.78
CA ASP A 78 0.47 8.79 -11.72
C ASP A 78 -1.00 8.35 -11.73
N ARG A 79 -1.36 7.36 -12.56
CA ARG A 79 -2.70 6.75 -12.57
C ARG A 79 -3.01 6.06 -11.25
N VAL A 80 -2.06 5.32 -10.69
CA VAL A 80 -2.24 4.65 -9.39
C VAL A 80 -2.41 5.69 -8.27
N VAL A 81 -1.67 6.81 -8.30
CA VAL A 81 -1.84 7.92 -7.35
C VAL A 81 -3.19 8.61 -7.53
N ALA A 82 -3.65 8.82 -8.77
CA ALA A 82 -4.98 9.36 -9.05
C ALA A 82 -6.07 8.43 -8.51
N ALA A 83 -5.96 7.12 -8.77
CA ALA A 83 -6.87 6.10 -8.23
C ALA A 83 -6.85 6.08 -6.70
N MET A 84 -5.70 6.25 -6.05
CA MET A 84 -5.59 6.36 -4.60
C MET A 84 -6.40 7.55 -4.07
N LEU A 85 -6.29 8.71 -4.72
CA LEU A 85 -7.02 9.92 -4.34
C LEU A 85 -8.52 9.75 -4.50
N GLU A 86 -8.97 9.21 -5.64
CA GLU A 86 -10.40 8.95 -5.89
C GLU A 86 -10.98 7.97 -4.88
N THR A 87 -10.26 6.87 -4.61
CA THR A 87 -10.67 5.86 -3.64
C THR A 87 -10.74 6.44 -2.23
N GLY A 88 -9.77 7.26 -1.84
CA GLY A 88 -9.77 7.94 -0.53
C GLY A 88 -10.95 8.90 -0.35
N LYS A 89 -11.34 9.61 -1.43
CA LYS A 89 -12.54 10.47 -1.43
C LYS A 89 -13.83 9.66 -1.29
N ALA A 90 -13.92 8.54 -2.01
CA ALA A 90 -15.09 7.66 -2.03
C ALA A 90 -15.26 6.82 -0.76
N LEU A 91 -14.21 6.66 0.06
CA LEU A 91 -14.30 5.89 1.29
C LEU A 91 -15.39 6.48 2.22
N PRO A 92 -16.30 5.69 2.79
CA PRO A 92 -17.28 6.20 3.74
C PRO A 92 -16.64 6.67 5.04
N GLN A 93 -17.22 7.69 5.69
CA GLN A 93 -16.69 8.30 6.92
C GLN A 93 -16.32 7.29 8.02
N PRO A 94 -17.12 6.23 8.31
CA PRO A 94 -16.80 5.28 9.38
C PRO A 94 -15.53 4.44 9.14
N PHE A 95 -15.10 4.30 7.88
CA PHE A 95 -13.92 3.52 7.50
C PHE A 95 -12.67 4.39 7.26
N LYS A 96 -12.78 5.71 7.50
CA LYS A 96 -11.66 6.65 7.50
C LYS A 96 -10.99 6.68 8.87
N GLU A 97 -10.13 7.67 9.08
CA GLU A 97 -9.39 7.91 10.33
C GLU A 97 -10.32 7.85 11.56
N MET A 98 -9.91 7.06 12.57
CA MET A 98 -10.61 6.71 13.82
C MET A 98 -11.46 5.42 13.83
N GLY A 99 -11.80 4.84 12.67
CA GLY A 99 -12.37 3.50 12.62
C GLY A 99 -13.63 3.30 13.47
N THR A 100 -14.70 4.04 13.20
CA THR A 100 -15.96 3.89 13.95
C THR A 100 -16.89 2.86 13.30
N GLY A 101 -16.35 1.97 12.46
CA GLY A 101 -17.08 0.97 11.69
C GLY A 101 -16.44 -0.42 11.81
N GLY A 102 -16.75 -1.29 10.85
CA GLY A 102 -16.06 -2.56 10.56
C GLY A 102 -15.36 -3.23 11.74
N LEU A 103 -14.01 -3.24 11.71
CA LEU A 103 -13.16 -3.81 12.75
C LEU A 103 -13.07 -2.90 13.99
N GLY A 104 -13.21 -1.59 13.85
CA GLY A 104 -13.08 -0.68 14.97
C GLY A 104 -14.14 -0.87 16.06
N VAL A 105 -15.33 -1.35 15.69
CA VAL A 105 -16.42 -1.67 16.64
C VAL A 105 -16.38 -3.11 17.18
N THR A 106 -15.43 -3.95 16.78
CA THR A 106 -15.43 -5.38 17.18
C THR A 106 -14.75 -5.65 18.52
N MET A 107 -14.37 -4.63 19.31
CA MET A 107 -13.80 -4.89 20.62
C MET A 107 -14.81 -5.62 21.51
N VAL A 108 -14.35 -6.67 22.17
CA VAL A 108 -15.10 -7.36 23.21
C VAL A 108 -14.95 -6.53 24.47
N ASP A 109 -16.05 -5.98 25.00
CA ASP A 109 -16.08 -5.40 26.33
C ASP A 109 -15.77 -6.53 27.34
N CYS A 110 -14.57 -6.52 27.91
CA CYS A 110 -14.17 -7.42 28.99
C CYS A 110 -13.83 -6.65 30.26
#